data_AF-A0AA92CFT2-F1
#
_entry.id   AF-A0AA92CFT2-F1
#
_cell.length_a   1.000
_cell.length_b   1.000
_cell.length_c   1.000
_cell.angle_alpha   90.00
_cell.angle_beta   90.00
_cell.angle_gamma   90.00
#
_symmetry.space_group_name_H-M   'P 1'
#
loop_
_entity.id
_entity.type
_entity.pdbx_description
1 polymer ?
#
loop_
_entity_poly.entity_id
_entity_poly.type
_entity_poly.pdbx_seq_one_letter_code
_entity_poly.pdbx_strand_id
1 'polypeptide(L)' 'IEAMKMETGLHAERDAVVKAVHVQPGGQIDAKDLLIELE' A
#
# COMPACT_ATOMS: atom_id res chain seq x y z
N ILE A 1 3.32 -4.49 3.97
CA ILE A 1 2.25 -5.50 3.79
C ILE A 1 2.76 -6.82 4.32
N GLU A 2 1.95 -7.57 5.03
CA GLU A 2 2.30 -8.92 5.46
C GLU A 2 1.51 -9.94 4.63
N ALA A 3 2.22 -10.89 4.02
CA ALA A 3 1.64 -12.02 3.32
C ALA A 3 2.44 -13.28 3.63
N MET A 4 1.77 -14.37 4.02
CA MET A 4 2.42 -15.65 4.33
C MET A 4 3.58 -15.55 5.34
N LYS A 5 3.43 -14.74 6.40
CA LYS A 5 4.47 -14.45 7.42
C LYS A 5 5.70 -13.72 6.87
N MET A 6 5.59 -13.12 5.70
CA MET A 6 6.63 -12.30 5.09
C MET A 6 6.16 -10.86 4.97
N GLU A 7 7.02 -9.94 5.41
CA GLU A 7 6.81 -8.51 5.25
C GLU A 7 7.37 -8.04 3.91
N THR A 8 6.58 -7.22 3.22
CA THR A 8 6.95 -6.59 1.94
C THR A 8 6.79 -5.08 2.07
N GLY A 9 7.87 -4.35 1.78
CA GLY A 9 7.88 -2.90 1.64
C GLY A 9 7.43 -2.48 0.23
N LEU A 10 6.57 -1.47 0.15
CA LEU A 10 6.20 -0.83 -1.11
C LEU A 10 6.97 0.49 -1.23
N HIS A 11 7.55 0.73 -2.41
CA HIS A 11 8.29 1.95 -2.72
C HIS A 11 7.64 2.62 -3.93
N ALA A 12 7.59 3.95 -3.93
CA ALA A 12 7.17 4.70 -5.10
C ALA A 12 8.26 4.60 -6.18
N GLU A 13 7.86 4.37 -7.43
CA GLU A 13 8.78 4.29 -8.57
C GLU A 13 9.40 5.66 -8.93
N ARG A 14 8.72 6.74 -8.54
CA ARG A 14 9.13 8.12 -8.79
C ARG A 14 8.77 9.01 -7.60
N ASP A 15 9.34 10.21 -7.57
CA ASP A 15 8.89 11.26 -6.66
C ASP A 15 7.44 11.62 -6.95
N ALA A 16 6.62 11.66 -5.90
CA ALA A 16 5.21 12.01 -5.97
C ALA A 16 4.70 12.47 -4.60
N VAL A 17 3.53 13.11 -4.58
CA VAL A 17 2.83 13.49 -3.36
C VAL A 17 1.72 12.47 -3.09
N VAL A 18 1.58 12.05 -1.82
CA VAL A 18 0.47 11.19 -1.41
C VAL A 18 -0.83 11.98 -1.44
N LYS A 19 -1.74 11.56 -2.31
CA LYS A 19 -3.07 12.18 -2.46
C LYS A 19 -4.08 11.56 -1.50
N ALA A 20 -4.08 10.23 -1.37
CA ALA A 20 -4.99 9.51 -0.47
C ALA A 20 -4.39 8.18 0.00
N VAL A 21 -4.81 7.75 1.20
CA VAL A 21 -4.50 6.43 1.76
C VAL A 21 -5.83 5.72 2.01
N HIS A 22 -6.00 4.54 1.41
CA HIS A 22 -7.26 3.80 1.40
C HIS A 22 -7.30 2.63 2.37
N VAL A 23 -6.22 2.43 3.14
CA VAL A 23 -6.05 1.31 4.06
C VAL A 23 -5.68 1.76 5.47
N GLN A 24 -5.92 0.88 6.43
CA GLN A 24 -5.61 1.11 7.86
C GLN A 24 -4.65 0.04 8.38
N PRO A 25 -3.85 0.35 9.42
CA PRO A 25 -2.97 -0.64 10.04
C PRO A 25 -3.73 -1.89 10.50
N GLY A 26 -3.20 -3.08 10.20
CA GLY A 26 -3.85 -4.36 10.54
C GLY A 26 -5.11 -4.70 9.73
N GLY A 27 -5.53 -3.84 8.80
CA GLY A 27 -6.63 -4.12 7.87
C GLY A 27 -6.27 -5.25 6.89
N GLN A 28 -7.24 -6.10 6.59
CA GLN A 28 -7.11 -7.10 5.52
C GLN A 28 -7.28 -6.43 4.15
N ILE A 29 -6.54 -6.91 3.17
CA ILE A 29 -6.55 -6.44 1.77
C ILE A 29 -6.45 -7.64 0.84
N ASP A 30 -7.06 -7.53 -0.34
CA ASP A 30 -6.98 -8.51 -1.41
C ASP A 30 -6.01 -8.09 -2.52
N ALA A 31 -5.66 -9.06 -3.37
CA ALA A 31 -4.85 -8.77 -4.54
C ALA A 31 -5.60 -7.79 -5.47
N LYS A 32 -4.90 -6.73 -5.88
CA LYS A 32 -5.39 -5.62 -6.73
C LYS A 32 -6.21 -4.55 -6.01
N ASP A 33 -6.32 -4.61 -4.67
CA ASP A 33 -6.87 -3.49 -3.92
C ASP A 33 -6.03 -2.22 -4.10
N LEU A 34 -6.71 -1.07 -4.21
CA LEU A 34 -6.06 0.23 -4.26
C LEU A 34 -5.66 0.64 -2.85
N LEU A 35 -4.35 0.80 -2.61
CA LEU A 35 -3.84 1.10 -1.28
C LEU A 35 -3.54 2.59 -1.07
N ILE A 36 -2.90 3.23 -2.06
CA ILE A 36 -2.44 4.62 -2.01
C ILE A 36 -2.66 5.25 -3.39
N GLU A 37 -3.13 6.50 -3.40
CA GLU A 37 -3.11 7.37 -4.59
C GLU A 37 -1.93 8.34 -4.50
N LEU A 38 -1.21 8.48 -5.60
CA LEU A 38 -0.11 9.42 -5.79
C LEU A 38 -0.47 10.41 -6.91
N GLU A 39 0.05 11.64 -6.83
CA GLU A 39 -0.05 12.65 -7.91
C GLU A 39 0.91 12.38 -9.09
#